data_AF-A0A6G6ZB84-F1
#
_entry.id   AF-A0A6G6ZB84-F1
#
_cell.length_a   1.000
_cell.length_b   1.000
_cell.length_c   1.000
_cell.angle_alpha   90.00
_cell.angle_beta   90.00
_cell.angle_gamma   90.00
#
_symmetry.space_group_name_H-M   'P 1'
#
loop_
_entity.id
_entity.type
_entity.pdbx_description
1 polymer ?
#
loop_
_entity_poly.entity_id
_entity_poly.type
_entity_poly.pdbx_seq_one_letter_code
_entity_poly.pdbx_strand_id
1 'polypeptide(L)'
;MRRFLLTAMMMGAVTAAHAADLPDFPALRGGFSDAPSAPVNWRGFYIGGQGGYGSSDENFSGTNANMLAALLDHNVIQQMDVSNWNLGLGKASQRSSAYGAFAGYNWQYDDVVVGIDASYMHGKFGGSSTASKELVSGTALTDTLFHDVRVDSSAAISISDMATIRGRAGYAWGCFLPYIFGGVAFGNADISRSVTVHDAVSATISGPFTPLATLNANDVQHNHLVYGYTGGLGFDVNITGGLFMRAEWEYVRFTSTVDTTINTVRAGLGYKF
;
A
#
# COMPACT_ATOMS: atom_id res chain seq x y z
N MET A 1 -0.53 16.07 -24.94
CA MET A 1 0.19 17.35 -24.79
C MET A 1 0.54 17.51 -23.32
N ARG A 2 1.80 17.27 -22.94
CA ARG A 2 2.25 17.24 -21.54
C ARG A 2 3.29 18.34 -21.33
N ARG A 3 2.88 19.46 -20.74
CA ARG A 3 3.77 20.53 -20.26
C ARG A 3 3.13 21.25 -19.08
N PHE A 4 3.24 20.68 -17.88
CA PHE A 4 3.14 21.43 -16.62
C PHE A 4 3.86 20.64 -15.53
N LEU A 5 5.19 20.76 -15.51
CA LEU A 5 6.06 20.30 -14.43
C LEU A 5 7.35 21.12 -14.57
N LEU A 6 7.41 22.27 -13.89
CA LEU A 6 8.64 23.01 -13.50
C LEU A 6 8.29 24.45 -13.07
N THR A 7 7.45 24.64 -12.06
CA THR A 7 7.28 25.97 -11.42
C THR A 7 6.72 25.87 -9.99
N ALA A 8 7.39 25.14 -9.09
CA ALA A 8 7.05 25.18 -7.66
C ALA A 8 8.24 24.98 -6.70
N MET A 9 9.49 24.94 -7.19
CA MET A 9 10.69 24.67 -6.37
C MET A 9 11.61 25.90 -6.16
N MET A 10 11.12 27.13 -6.39
CA MET A 10 11.97 28.33 -6.39
C MET A 10 11.51 29.48 -5.46
N MET A 11 10.63 29.24 -4.48
CA MET A 11 10.28 30.28 -3.49
C MET A 11 10.25 29.72 -2.06
N GLY A 12 11.43 29.53 -1.48
CA GLY A 12 11.59 29.15 -0.08
C GLY A 12 13.00 29.35 0.51
N ALA A 13 13.95 29.90 -0.24
CA ALA A 13 15.29 30.21 0.27
C ALA A 13 15.34 31.66 0.78
N VAL A 14 14.62 31.94 1.87
CA VAL A 14 14.92 33.11 2.71
C VAL A 14 15.01 32.60 4.14
N THR A 15 16.15 32.01 4.46
CA THR A 15 16.60 31.83 5.83
C THR A 15 17.90 32.57 5.99
N ALA A 16 17.92 33.47 6.98
CA ALA A 16 19.09 34.25 7.36
C ALA A 16 20.32 33.35 7.45
N ALA A 17 21.35 33.68 6.68
CA ALA A 17 22.68 33.14 6.90
C ALA A 17 23.17 33.64 8.26
N HIS A 18 22.98 32.83 9.31
CA HIS A 18 23.78 32.98 10.50
C HIS A 18 25.18 32.47 10.14
N ALA A 19 26.09 33.41 9.91
CA ALA A 19 27.51 33.14 9.88
C ALA A 19 27.87 32.40 11.18
N ALA A 20 28.21 31.13 11.07
CA ALA A 20 28.97 30.46 12.11
C ALA A 20 30.41 30.97 11.97
N ASP A 21 30.81 31.85 12.87
CA ASP A 21 32.22 32.15 13.12
C ASP A 21 32.92 30.81 13.35
N LEU A 22 33.75 30.42 12.39
CA LEU A 22 34.62 29.26 12.48
C LEU A 22 35.61 29.53 13.64
N PRO A 23 35.54 28.80 14.77
CA PRO A 23 36.56 28.95 15.80
C PRO A 23 37.87 28.41 15.24
N ASP A 24 38.96 29.14 15.51
CA ASP A 24 40.35 28.79 15.20
C ASP A 24 40.59 27.28 15.23
N PHE A 25 41.00 26.70 14.08
CA PHE A 25 41.34 25.29 13.94
C PHE A 25 42.48 24.92 14.93
N PRO A 26 42.23 24.16 16.02
CA PRO A 26 43.26 23.76 16.96
C PRO A 26 44.00 22.48 16.51
N ALA A 27 43.81 22.06 15.26
CA ALA A 27 44.28 20.77 14.73
C ALA A 27 45.80 20.59 14.69
N LEU A 28 46.59 21.62 15.05
CA LEU A 28 48.05 21.57 15.13
C LEU A 28 48.63 21.61 16.56
N ARG A 29 47.79 21.56 17.59
CA ARG A 29 48.23 21.26 18.96
C ARG A 29 47.41 20.09 19.44
N GLY A 30 48.08 18.95 19.68
CA GLY A 30 47.48 17.71 20.17
C GLY A 30 46.87 17.82 21.57
N GLY A 31 45.90 18.70 21.74
CA GLY A 31 44.96 18.71 22.83
C GLY A 31 43.70 18.05 22.34
N PHE A 32 43.35 16.91 22.93
CA PHE A 32 41.94 16.54 23.01
C PHE A 32 41.25 17.73 23.67
N SER A 33 40.52 18.53 22.88
CA SER A 33 39.57 19.43 23.49
C SER A 33 38.51 18.51 24.11
N ASP A 34 38.51 18.41 25.44
CA ASP A 34 37.37 17.98 26.26
C ASP A 34 36.19 18.97 26.10
N ALA A 35 35.94 19.46 24.88
CA ALA A 35 34.67 20.04 24.53
C ALA A 35 33.69 18.87 24.64
N PRO A 36 32.64 18.97 25.48
CA PRO A 36 31.57 17.98 25.44
C PRO A 36 31.14 17.87 23.99
N SER A 37 31.19 16.68 23.40
CA SER A 37 30.46 16.43 22.17
C SER A 37 29.05 16.90 22.46
N ALA A 38 28.60 17.98 21.81
CA ALA A 38 27.28 18.52 22.08
C ALA A 38 26.29 17.35 22.06
N PRO A 39 25.47 17.16 23.12
CA PRO A 39 24.57 16.02 23.18
C PRO A 39 23.77 15.96 21.89
N VAL A 40 23.65 14.77 21.31
CA VAL A 40 22.86 14.59 20.09
C VAL A 40 21.43 15.03 20.40
N ASN A 41 21.03 16.12 19.76
CA ASN A 41 19.70 16.68 19.90
C ASN A 41 18.84 16.24 18.72
N TRP A 42 17.76 15.52 19.01
CA TRP A 42 16.80 15.01 18.05
C TRP A 42 15.66 15.98 17.76
N ARG A 43 15.53 17.07 18.54
CA ARG A 43 14.55 18.13 18.29
C ARG A 43 14.84 18.85 16.98
N GLY A 44 13.78 19.17 16.25
CA GLY A 44 13.86 19.97 15.03
C GLY A 44 13.07 19.39 13.86
N PHE A 45 13.12 20.10 12.75
CA PHE A 45 12.59 19.63 11.47
C PHE A 45 13.59 18.69 10.82
N TYR A 46 13.10 17.70 10.09
CA TYR A 46 13.93 16.86 9.26
C TYR A 46 13.24 16.50 7.96
N ILE A 47 14.05 16.20 6.95
CA ILE A 47 13.61 15.70 5.65
C ILE A 47 14.60 14.64 5.17
N GLY A 48 14.13 13.65 4.43
CA GLY A 48 14.99 12.60 3.91
C GLY A 48 14.37 11.82 2.77
N GLY A 49 15.21 11.02 2.14
CA GLY A 49 14.82 10.03 1.14
C GLY A 49 14.87 8.63 1.73
N GLN A 50 14.01 7.74 1.25
CA GLN A 50 13.98 6.35 1.69
C GLN A 50 13.71 5.40 0.52
N GLY A 51 14.24 4.19 0.64
CA GLY A 51 13.92 3.04 -0.19
C GLY A 51 13.37 1.93 0.69
N GLY A 52 12.46 1.13 0.14
CA GLY A 52 11.87 0.02 0.86
C GLY A 52 11.65 -1.19 -0.03
N TYR A 53 11.58 -2.34 0.62
CA TYR A 53 11.19 -3.60 0.02
C TYR A 53 10.13 -4.24 0.89
N GLY A 54 9.09 -4.77 0.28
CA GLY A 54 7.96 -5.29 1.01
C GLY A 54 7.11 -6.28 0.25
N SER A 55 6.24 -6.96 0.98
CA SER A 55 5.16 -7.76 0.41
C SER A 55 3.83 -7.04 0.54
N SER A 56 3.00 -7.18 -0.47
CA SER A 56 1.58 -6.92 -0.39
C SER A 56 0.85 -8.25 -0.44
N ASP A 57 -0.15 -8.39 0.42
CA ASP A 57 -1.00 -9.57 0.52
C ASP A 57 -2.44 -9.10 0.33
N GLU A 58 -3.12 -9.67 -0.67
CA GLU A 58 -4.47 -9.30 -1.07
C GLU A 58 -5.42 -10.48 -0.88
N ASN A 59 -6.64 -10.22 -0.41
CA ASN A 59 -7.71 -11.21 -0.32
C ASN A 59 -8.87 -10.86 -1.25
N PHE A 60 -9.05 -11.66 -2.31
CA PHE A 60 -10.10 -11.45 -3.33
C PHE A 60 -11.37 -12.27 -3.07
N SER A 61 -11.47 -12.94 -1.93
CA SER A 61 -12.63 -13.77 -1.61
C SER A 61 -13.92 -12.94 -1.57
N GLY A 62 -14.90 -13.31 -2.40
CA GLY A 62 -16.21 -12.66 -2.43
C GLY A 62 -16.28 -11.30 -3.12
N THR A 63 -15.17 -10.75 -3.64
CA THR A 63 -15.10 -9.40 -4.24
C THR A 63 -16.04 -9.19 -5.43
N ASN A 64 -16.44 -10.28 -6.10
CA ASN A 64 -17.27 -10.28 -7.30
C ASN A 64 -18.71 -10.78 -7.09
N ALA A 65 -19.10 -11.15 -5.87
CA ALA A 65 -20.40 -11.78 -5.59
C ALA A 65 -21.59 -10.89 -5.99
N ASN A 66 -21.57 -9.60 -5.62
CA ASN A 66 -22.64 -8.65 -5.98
C ASN A 66 -22.74 -8.44 -7.49
N MET A 67 -21.61 -8.45 -8.20
CA MET A 67 -21.58 -8.27 -9.65
C MET A 67 -22.15 -9.50 -10.37
N LEU A 68 -21.82 -10.71 -9.89
CA LEU A 68 -22.40 -11.95 -10.38
C LEU A 68 -23.91 -12.02 -10.10
N ALA A 69 -24.35 -11.65 -8.90
CA ALA A 69 -25.77 -11.63 -8.54
C ALA A 69 -26.58 -10.66 -9.43
N ALA A 70 -26.05 -9.46 -9.67
CA ALA A 70 -26.69 -8.48 -10.55
C ALA A 70 -26.74 -8.95 -12.02
N LEU A 71 -25.69 -9.63 -12.50
CA LEU A 71 -25.62 -10.16 -13.86
C LEU A 71 -26.64 -11.28 -14.12
N LEU A 72 -26.98 -12.03 -13.07
CA LEU A 72 -27.88 -13.18 -13.14
C LEU A 72 -29.28 -12.89 -12.61
N ASP A 73 -29.62 -11.62 -12.40
CA ASP A 73 -30.95 -11.22 -11.97
C ASP A 73 -32.03 -11.74 -12.95
N HIS A 74 -33.06 -12.38 -12.41
CA HIS A 74 -34.13 -13.05 -13.17
C HIS A 74 -33.68 -14.11 -14.20
N ASN A 75 -32.45 -14.65 -14.11
CA ASN A 75 -31.97 -15.68 -15.02
C ASN A 75 -32.35 -17.10 -14.56
N VAL A 76 -32.72 -17.99 -15.49
CA VAL A 76 -33.11 -19.39 -15.21
C VAL A 76 -32.01 -20.16 -14.47
N ILE A 77 -30.74 -19.89 -14.76
CA ILE A 77 -29.61 -20.58 -14.14
C ILE A 77 -29.47 -20.27 -12.64
N GLN A 78 -30.16 -19.24 -12.12
CA GLN A 78 -30.22 -19.00 -10.68
C GLN A 78 -30.88 -20.13 -9.89
N GLN A 79 -31.64 -21.02 -10.54
CA GLN A 79 -32.12 -22.26 -9.90
C GLN A 79 -30.99 -23.20 -9.47
N MET A 80 -29.79 -23.05 -10.06
CA MET A 80 -28.56 -23.76 -9.67
C MET A 80 -27.73 -23.00 -8.63
N ASP A 81 -28.27 -21.90 -8.08
CA ASP A 81 -27.64 -21.06 -7.07
C ASP A 81 -26.28 -20.47 -7.51
N VAL A 82 -26.14 -20.18 -8.81
CA VAL A 82 -24.88 -19.78 -9.45
C VAL A 82 -24.29 -18.52 -8.80
N SER A 83 -25.13 -17.58 -8.36
CA SER A 83 -24.67 -16.34 -7.73
C SER A 83 -23.96 -16.55 -6.39
N ASN A 84 -24.24 -17.65 -5.69
CA ASN A 84 -23.65 -18.01 -4.41
C ASN A 84 -22.54 -19.06 -4.54
N TRP A 85 -22.17 -19.45 -5.77
CA TRP A 85 -21.05 -20.37 -5.96
C TRP A 85 -19.77 -19.79 -5.38
N ASN A 86 -19.10 -20.57 -4.53
CA ASN A 86 -17.73 -20.28 -4.18
C ASN A 86 -16.84 -20.50 -5.41
N LEU A 87 -16.54 -19.41 -6.12
CA LEU A 87 -15.70 -19.42 -7.31
C LEU A 87 -14.23 -19.70 -6.99
N GLY A 88 -13.81 -19.56 -5.72
CA GLY A 88 -12.44 -19.83 -5.31
C GLY A 88 -11.45 -18.70 -5.59
N LEU A 89 -11.92 -17.45 -5.69
CA LEU A 89 -11.02 -16.28 -5.67
C LEU A 89 -10.20 -16.30 -4.38
N GLY A 90 -8.88 -16.39 -4.55
CA GLY A 90 -7.94 -16.70 -3.49
C GLY A 90 -7.21 -15.48 -2.95
N LYS A 91 -6.12 -15.77 -2.23
CA LYS A 91 -5.16 -14.76 -1.79
C LYS A 91 -4.06 -14.62 -2.84
N ALA A 92 -3.63 -13.39 -3.11
CA ALA A 92 -2.40 -13.12 -3.83
C ALA A 92 -1.38 -12.51 -2.88
N SER A 93 -0.10 -12.73 -3.20
CA SER A 93 1.01 -12.08 -2.53
C SER A 93 2.01 -11.66 -3.58
N GLN A 94 2.47 -10.42 -3.53
CA GLN A 94 3.51 -9.90 -4.42
C GLN A 94 4.56 -9.17 -3.62
N ARG A 95 5.81 -9.21 -4.11
CA ARG A 95 6.92 -8.48 -3.50
C ARG A 95 7.35 -7.35 -4.41
N SER A 96 7.59 -6.20 -3.81
CA SER A 96 7.90 -4.99 -4.55
C SER A 96 8.92 -4.14 -3.83
N SER A 97 9.73 -3.45 -4.61
CA SER A 97 10.57 -2.35 -4.14
C SER A 97 9.83 -1.03 -4.34
N ALA A 98 9.97 -0.13 -3.38
CA ALA A 98 9.42 1.20 -3.43
C ALA A 98 10.48 2.22 -3.01
N TYR A 99 10.31 3.46 -3.43
CA TYR A 99 11.16 4.57 -3.05
C TYR A 99 10.31 5.78 -2.70
N GLY A 100 10.86 6.69 -1.93
CA GLY A 100 10.06 7.73 -1.34
C GLY A 100 10.84 8.78 -0.60
N ALA A 101 10.09 9.65 0.07
CA ALA A 101 10.60 10.71 0.90
C ALA A 101 9.80 10.80 2.19
N PHE A 102 10.44 11.32 3.23
CA PHE A 102 9.80 11.57 4.50
C PHE A 102 10.20 12.95 5.03
N ALA A 103 9.33 13.55 5.81
CA ALA A 103 9.59 14.80 6.51
C ALA A 103 8.83 14.83 7.82
N GLY A 104 9.38 15.49 8.83
CA GLY A 104 8.71 15.57 10.11
C GLY A 104 9.32 16.57 11.07
N TYR A 105 8.73 16.61 12.26
CA TYR A 105 9.20 17.42 13.36
C TYR A 105 9.25 16.59 14.64
N ASN A 106 10.32 16.77 15.40
CA ASN A 106 10.51 16.16 16.70
C ASN A 106 10.52 17.20 17.81
N TRP A 107 9.81 16.90 18.89
CA TRP A 107 10.00 17.49 20.20
C TRP A 107 10.80 16.51 21.06
N GLN A 108 11.79 17.02 21.79
CA GLN A 108 12.58 16.24 22.73
C GLN A 108 12.43 16.83 24.12
N TYR A 109 12.15 15.96 25.09
CA TYR A 109 12.05 16.23 26.53
C TYR A 109 13.01 15.29 27.23
N ASP A 110 14.20 15.80 27.56
CA ASP A 110 15.32 14.99 28.04
C ASP A 110 15.64 13.84 27.07
N ASP A 111 15.39 12.60 27.48
CA ASP A 111 15.61 11.42 26.64
C ASP A 111 14.37 11.02 25.83
N VAL A 112 13.19 11.58 26.10
CA VAL A 112 11.96 11.22 25.38
C VAL A 112 11.82 12.07 24.13
N VAL A 113 11.63 11.44 22.98
CA VAL A 113 11.38 12.11 21.70
C VAL A 113 10.00 11.74 21.21
N VAL A 114 9.18 12.75 20.94
CA VAL A 114 7.88 12.58 20.28
C VAL A 114 7.85 13.41 19.01
N GLY A 115 7.14 12.96 17.99
CA GLY A 115 7.13 13.66 16.72
C GLY A 115 5.97 13.32 15.83
N ILE A 116 5.81 14.16 14.80
CA ILE A 116 4.94 13.89 13.67
C ILE A 116 5.84 13.67 12.45
N ASP A 117 5.51 12.64 11.68
CA ASP A 117 6.22 12.25 10.47
C ASP A 117 5.21 12.05 9.33
N ALA A 118 5.47 12.68 8.20
CA ALA A 118 4.79 12.43 6.94
C ALA A 118 5.76 11.68 6.02
N SER A 119 5.30 10.56 5.47
CA SER A 119 6.08 9.72 4.56
C SER A 119 5.27 9.45 3.29
N TYR A 120 5.94 9.51 2.15
CA TYR A 120 5.40 9.20 0.84
C TYR A 120 6.26 8.11 0.20
N MET A 121 5.61 7.09 -0.36
CA MET A 121 6.22 5.94 -1.00
C MET A 121 5.57 5.71 -2.36
N HIS A 122 6.40 5.60 -3.39
CA HIS A 122 6.01 5.22 -4.74
C HIS A 122 6.55 3.82 -5.05
N GLY A 123 5.69 2.94 -5.54
CA GLY A 123 6.03 1.56 -5.86
C GLY A 123 4.79 0.82 -6.32
N LYS A 124 4.95 -0.38 -6.88
CA LYS A 124 3.81 -1.17 -7.36
C LYS A 124 3.50 -2.30 -6.40
N PHE A 125 2.53 -2.11 -5.52
CA PHE A 125 2.02 -3.14 -4.60
C PHE A 125 0.67 -3.62 -5.10
N GLY A 126 0.35 -4.90 -4.96
CA GLY A 126 -0.91 -5.44 -5.45
C GLY A 126 -0.78 -6.79 -6.12
N GLY A 127 -1.91 -7.40 -6.46
CA GLY A 127 -1.98 -8.74 -7.01
C GLY A 127 -3.22 -8.94 -7.86
N SER A 128 -3.34 -10.13 -8.43
CA SER A 128 -4.54 -10.57 -9.15
C SER A 128 -4.88 -12.02 -8.81
N SER A 129 -6.16 -12.34 -8.87
CA SER A 129 -6.67 -13.70 -8.76
C SER A 129 -7.67 -13.95 -9.86
N THR A 130 -7.56 -15.11 -10.49
CA THR A 130 -8.56 -15.64 -11.43
C THR A 130 -9.07 -16.96 -10.89
N ALA A 131 -10.35 -17.24 -11.11
CA ALA A 131 -10.93 -18.51 -10.73
C ALA A 131 -12.09 -18.86 -11.67
N SER A 132 -12.29 -20.15 -11.90
CA SER A 132 -13.35 -20.65 -12.76
C SER A 132 -14.07 -21.81 -12.09
N LYS A 133 -15.40 -21.85 -12.20
CA LYS A 133 -16.19 -22.99 -11.75
C LYS A 133 -17.24 -23.35 -12.78
N GLU A 134 -17.41 -24.64 -13.01
CA GLU A 134 -18.31 -25.19 -14.02
C GLU A 134 -19.11 -26.33 -13.41
N LEU A 135 -20.43 -26.29 -13.58
CA LEU A 135 -21.34 -27.34 -13.13
C LEU A 135 -22.47 -27.50 -14.14
N VAL A 136 -22.84 -28.76 -14.35
CA VAL A 136 -24.02 -29.14 -15.12
C VAL A 136 -25.19 -29.36 -14.16
N SER A 137 -26.39 -28.92 -14.54
CA SER A 137 -27.60 -29.14 -13.76
C SER A 137 -27.91 -30.63 -13.64
N GLY A 138 -28.20 -31.11 -12.43
CA GLY A 138 -28.57 -32.52 -12.19
C GLY A 138 -29.99 -32.86 -12.65
N THR A 139 -30.81 -31.85 -12.86
CA THR A 139 -32.20 -31.93 -13.35
C THR A 139 -32.44 -30.85 -14.39
N ALA A 140 -33.46 -31.04 -15.23
CA ALA A 140 -33.92 -29.97 -16.11
C ALA A 140 -34.45 -28.79 -15.28
N LEU A 141 -34.15 -27.56 -15.70
CA LEU A 141 -34.66 -26.34 -15.08
C LEU A 141 -36.11 -26.05 -15.55
N THR A 142 -36.68 -24.92 -15.13
CA THR A 142 -38.07 -24.55 -15.50
C THR A 142 -38.31 -24.39 -17.00
N ASP A 143 -37.26 -24.21 -17.79
CA ASP A 143 -37.32 -24.16 -19.26
C ASP A 143 -37.23 -25.55 -19.92
N THR A 144 -37.24 -26.62 -19.11
CA THR A 144 -37.14 -28.03 -19.52
C THR A 144 -35.78 -28.46 -20.10
N LEU A 145 -34.74 -27.63 -19.96
CA LEU A 145 -33.40 -27.90 -20.45
C LEU A 145 -32.43 -28.18 -19.29
N PHE A 146 -31.39 -28.96 -19.59
CA PHE A 146 -30.20 -29.08 -18.76
C PHE A 146 -29.25 -27.95 -19.10
N HIS A 147 -28.63 -27.35 -18.09
CA HIS A 147 -27.69 -26.24 -18.26
C HIS A 147 -26.30 -26.65 -17.81
N ASP A 148 -25.30 -26.33 -18.64
CA ASP A 148 -23.88 -26.38 -18.30
C ASP A 148 -23.39 -24.96 -18.11
N VAL A 149 -23.20 -24.58 -16.85
CA VAL A 149 -22.90 -23.21 -16.46
C VAL A 149 -21.47 -23.13 -15.99
N ARG A 150 -20.69 -22.31 -16.68
CA ARG A 150 -19.32 -21.96 -16.30
C ARG A 150 -19.24 -20.48 -15.94
N VAL A 151 -18.70 -20.19 -14.77
CA VAL A 151 -18.42 -18.83 -14.30
C VAL A 151 -16.92 -18.64 -14.24
N ASP A 152 -16.42 -17.71 -15.03
CA ASP A 152 -15.04 -17.22 -14.98
C ASP A 152 -15.02 -15.88 -14.25
N SER A 153 -14.13 -15.73 -13.27
CA SER A 153 -14.05 -14.54 -12.44
C SER A 153 -12.61 -14.07 -12.27
N SER A 154 -12.40 -12.75 -12.38
CA SER A 154 -11.11 -12.12 -12.15
C SER A 154 -11.24 -10.90 -11.24
N ALA A 155 -10.24 -10.69 -10.41
CA ALA A 155 -10.08 -9.50 -9.61
C ALA A 155 -8.59 -9.14 -9.50
N ALA A 156 -8.28 -7.86 -9.58
CA ALA A 156 -6.94 -7.33 -9.40
C ALA A 156 -6.97 -5.98 -8.69
N ILE A 157 -5.93 -5.70 -7.92
CA ILE A 157 -5.68 -4.41 -7.29
C ILE A 157 -4.20 -4.04 -7.45
N SER A 158 -3.92 -2.77 -7.68
CA SER A 158 -2.56 -2.23 -7.75
C SER A 158 -2.52 -0.86 -7.08
N ILE A 159 -1.72 -0.72 -6.03
CA ILE A 159 -1.45 0.52 -5.32
C ILE A 159 -0.11 1.07 -5.78
N SER A 160 -0.12 2.26 -6.41
CA SER A 160 1.07 2.92 -6.97
C SER A 160 1.74 3.89 -6.02
N ASP A 161 0.92 4.56 -5.20
CA ASP A 161 1.34 5.68 -4.36
C ASP A 161 0.74 5.50 -2.99
N MET A 162 1.56 5.66 -1.95
CA MET A 162 1.14 5.58 -0.56
C MET A 162 1.68 6.80 0.19
N ALA A 163 0.80 7.48 0.91
CA ALA A 163 1.14 8.57 1.81
C ALA A 163 0.69 8.22 3.22
N THR A 164 1.54 8.46 4.21
CA THR A 164 1.28 8.15 5.60
C THR A 164 1.55 9.36 6.48
N ILE A 165 0.65 9.62 7.42
CA ILE A 165 0.85 10.62 8.47
C ILE A 165 0.90 9.86 9.79
N ARG A 166 2.02 10.01 10.50
CA ARG A 166 2.44 9.14 11.59
C ARG A 166 2.77 9.98 12.82
N GLY A 167 2.27 9.58 13.98
CA GLY A 167 2.82 9.99 15.26
C GLY A 167 3.92 9.02 15.66
N ARG A 168 5.05 9.52 16.15
CA ARG A 168 6.17 8.69 16.63
C ARG A 168 6.56 9.03 18.05
N ALA A 169 6.99 8.01 18.79
CA ALA A 169 7.52 8.13 20.14
C ALA A 169 8.75 7.23 20.29
N GLY A 170 9.85 7.78 20.78
CA GLY A 170 11.13 7.11 20.91
C GLY A 170 11.93 7.59 22.11
N TYR A 171 13.02 6.89 22.37
CA TYR A 171 13.95 7.17 23.47
C TYR A 171 15.34 7.46 22.91
N ALA A 172 15.91 8.61 23.25
CA ALA A 172 17.23 9.03 22.80
C ALA A 172 18.33 8.38 23.65
N TRP A 173 19.13 7.52 23.02
CA TRP A 173 20.37 6.98 23.58
C TRP A 173 21.56 7.59 22.83
N GLY A 174 21.79 8.89 23.06
CA GLY A 174 22.81 9.65 22.34
C GLY A 174 22.54 9.65 20.83
N CYS A 175 23.40 8.99 20.06
CA CYS A 175 23.28 8.91 18.60
C CYS A 175 22.26 7.90 18.09
N PHE A 176 21.66 7.07 18.95
CA PHE A 176 20.68 6.06 18.56
C PHE A 176 19.30 6.40 19.14
N LEU A 177 18.27 6.39 18.29
CA LEU A 177 16.89 6.71 18.64
C LEU A 177 15.98 5.57 18.16
N PRO A 178 15.73 4.53 18.97
CA PRO A 178 14.64 3.58 18.73
C PRO A 178 13.28 4.25 18.96
N TYR A 179 12.30 3.93 18.12
CA TYR A 179 10.95 4.46 18.21
C TYR A 179 9.90 3.48 17.70
N ILE A 180 8.68 3.70 18.16
CA ILE A 180 7.47 3.15 17.58
C ILE A 180 6.70 4.27 16.89
N PHE A 181 5.89 3.92 15.91
CA PHE A 181 5.01 4.87 15.25
C PHE A 181 3.67 4.24 14.87
N GLY A 182 2.67 5.11 14.73
CA GLY A 182 1.34 4.73 14.30
C GLY A 182 0.59 5.92 13.71
N GLY A 183 -0.35 5.65 12.83
CA GLY A 183 -1.13 6.71 12.21
C GLY A 183 -2.02 6.24 11.08
N VAL A 184 -2.26 7.14 10.13
CA VAL A 184 -3.16 6.94 9.00
C VAL A 184 -2.38 6.79 7.70
N ALA A 185 -2.91 5.95 6.81
CA ALA A 185 -2.36 5.71 5.49
C ALA A 185 -3.41 6.04 4.42
N PHE A 186 -2.95 6.62 3.33
CA PHE A 186 -3.69 6.91 2.11
C PHE A 186 -2.97 6.24 0.95
N GLY A 187 -3.71 5.62 0.05
CA GLY A 187 -3.17 4.92 -1.11
C GLY A 187 -3.93 5.28 -2.37
N ASN A 188 -3.23 5.37 -3.48
CA ASN A 188 -3.84 5.46 -4.81
C ASN A 188 -3.91 4.06 -5.42
N ALA A 189 -5.11 3.53 -5.60
CA ALA A 189 -5.36 2.17 -6.06
C ALA A 189 -6.05 2.14 -7.44
N ASP A 190 -5.57 1.28 -8.31
CA ASP A 190 -6.27 0.81 -9.50
C ASP A 190 -6.90 -0.54 -9.18
N ILE A 191 -8.22 -0.66 -9.36
CA ILE A 191 -8.97 -1.90 -9.08
C ILE A 191 -9.64 -2.33 -10.38
N SER A 192 -9.46 -3.60 -10.77
CA SER A 192 -10.16 -4.20 -11.91
C SER A 192 -10.83 -5.50 -11.51
N ARG A 193 -12.08 -5.66 -11.96
CA ARG A 193 -12.91 -6.82 -11.67
C ARG A 193 -13.65 -7.23 -12.92
N SER A 194 -13.73 -8.53 -13.18
CA SER A 194 -14.59 -9.08 -14.22
C SER A 194 -15.25 -10.38 -13.78
N VAL A 195 -16.45 -10.59 -14.29
CA VAL A 195 -17.20 -11.82 -14.17
C VAL A 195 -17.79 -12.11 -15.54
N THR A 196 -17.58 -13.33 -16.01
CA THR A 196 -18.13 -13.83 -17.26
C THR A 196 -18.87 -15.13 -16.96
N VAL A 197 -20.11 -15.23 -17.42
CA VAL A 197 -20.95 -16.42 -17.27
C VAL A 197 -21.21 -16.99 -18.65
N HIS A 198 -20.72 -18.19 -18.87
CA HIS A 198 -21.03 -19.03 -20.01
C HIS A 198 -22.15 -19.98 -19.61
N ASP A 199 -23.15 -20.09 -20.45
CA ASP A 199 -24.25 -21.03 -20.32
C ASP A 199 -24.38 -21.80 -21.62
N ALA A 200 -24.63 -23.10 -21.52
CA ALA A 200 -24.94 -23.96 -22.64
C ALA A 200 -26.08 -24.88 -22.25
N VAL A 201 -26.94 -25.22 -23.21
CA VAL A 201 -28.16 -25.99 -22.94
C VAL A 201 -28.22 -27.30 -23.71
N SER A 202 -28.86 -28.31 -23.10
CA SER A 202 -29.17 -29.59 -23.75
C SER A 202 -30.53 -30.12 -23.32
N ALA A 203 -31.23 -30.84 -24.20
CA ALA A 203 -32.48 -31.52 -23.85
C ALA A 203 -32.27 -32.78 -22.98
N THR A 204 -31.03 -33.27 -22.88
CA THR A 204 -30.66 -34.45 -22.09
C THR A 204 -29.35 -34.22 -21.36
N ILE A 205 -29.21 -34.73 -20.13
CA ILE A 205 -28.04 -34.48 -19.26
C ILE A 205 -26.68 -34.87 -19.85
N SER A 206 -26.63 -35.84 -20.76
CA SER A 206 -25.41 -36.29 -21.45
C SER A 206 -25.47 -36.04 -22.96
N GLY A 207 -26.34 -35.12 -23.39
CA GLY A 207 -26.47 -34.72 -24.79
C GLY A 207 -25.42 -33.70 -25.21
N PRO A 208 -25.38 -33.33 -26.49
CA PRO A 208 -24.58 -32.18 -26.92
C PRO A 208 -25.17 -30.91 -26.29
N PHE A 209 -24.31 -30.14 -25.62
CA PHE A 209 -24.66 -28.82 -25.10
C PHE A 209 -24.43 -27.76 -26.19
N THR A 210 -25.43 -26.90 -26.38
CA THR A 210 -25.37 -25.79 -27.35
C THR A 210 -25.14 -24.49 -26.58
N PRO A 211 -24.03 -23.77 -26.83
CA PRO A 211 -23.73 -22.52 -26.12
C PRO A 211 -24.78 -21.43 -26.37
N LEU A 212 -25.15 -20.73 -25.31
CA LEU A 212 -25.96 -19.52 -25.34
C LEU A 212 -25.08 -18.27 -25.35
N ALA A 213 -25.72 -17.11 -25.47
CA ALA A 213 -25.04 -15.82 -25.37
C ALA A 213 -24.38 -15.67 -23.99
N THR A 214 -23.09 -15.33 -24.00
CA THR A 214 -22.32 -15.12 -22.78
C THR A 214 -22.75 -13.82 -22.10
N LEU A 215 -22.93 -13.87 -20.78
CA LEU A 215 -23.19 -12.71 -19.94
C LEU A 215 -21.87 -12.24 -19.33
N ASN A 216 -21.62 -10.94 -19.31
CA ASN A 216 -20.40 -10.40 -18.70
C ASN A 216 -20.64 -9.08 -17.98
N ALA A 217 -19.88 -8.86 -16.92
CA ALA A 217 -19.82 -7.62 -16.17
C ALA A 217 -18.37 -7.28 -15.86
N ASN A 218 -18.01 -6.00 -16.05
CA ASN A 218 -16.69 -5.49 -15.79
C ASN A 218 -16.80 -4.21 -14.97
N ASP A 219 -15.92 -4.06 -13.99
CA ASP A 219 -15.78 -2.82 -13.23
C ASP A 219 -14.30 -2.48 -13.10
N VAL A 220 -13.94 -1.31 -13.58
CA VAL A 220 -12.56 -0.81 -13.58
C VAL A 220 -12.57 0.58 -12.96
N GLN A 221 -11.89 0.69 -11.83
CA GLN A 221 -11.73 1.94 -11.10
C GLN A 221 -10.27 2.34 -11.14
N HIS A 222 -10.03 3.47 -11.82
CA HIS A 222 -8.71 4.09 -11.84
C HIS A 222 -8.60 5.17 -10.80
N ASN A 223 -7.40 5.28 -10.25
CA ASN A 223 -7.03 6.38 -9.37
C ASN A 223 -7.93 6.51 -8.12
N HIS A 224 -8.36 5.38 -7.56
CA HIS A 224 -9.27 5.31 -6.43
C HIS A 224 -8.51 5.50 -5.12
N LEU A 225 -8.92 6.50 -4.33
CA LEU A 225 -8.29 6.78 -3.04
C LEU A 225 -8.74 5.76 -2.00
N VAL A 226 -7.81 4.92 -1.54
CA VAL A 226 -7.99 4.02 -0.41
C VAL A 226 -7.40 4.62 0.86
N TYR A 227 -7.99 4.33 2.01
CA TYR A 227 -7.51 4.80 3.31
C TYR A 227 -7.38 3.64 4.27
N GLY A 228 -6.55 3.84 5.29
CA GLY A 228 -6.15 2.76 6.18
C GLY A 228 -5.38 3.28 7.38
N TYR A 229 -4.83 2.32 8.13
CA TYR A 229 -3.96 2.61 9.25
C TYR A 229 -2.57 2.05 9.00
N THR A 230 -1.58 2.72 9.60
CA THR A 230 -0.18 2.31 9.56
C THR A 230 0.36 2.19 10.98
N GLY A 231 1.28 1.26 11.19
CA GLY A 231 1.96 1.06 12.45
C GLY A 231 3.28 0.35 12.24
N GLY A 232 4.23 0.60 13.12
CA GLY A 232 5.54 0.01 12.97
C GLY A 232 6.53 0.42 14.03
N LEU A 233 7.76 0.00 13.78
CA LEU A 233 8.91 0.22 14.63
C LEU A 233 10.10 0.62 13.77
N GLY A 234 10.96 1.46 14.30
CA GLY A 234 12.13 1.93 13.60
C GLY A 234 13.18 2.44 14.53
N PHE A 235 14.32 2.79 13.95
CA PHE A 235 15.36 3.49 14.66
C PHE A 235 16.06 4.48 13.73
N ASP A 236 16.46 5.61 14.31
CA ASP A 236 17.31 6.60 13.67
C ASP A 236 18.72 6.55 14.30
N VAL A 237 19.78 6.62 13.48
CA VAL A 237 21.18 6.70 13.92
C VAL A 237 21.77 8.00 13.40
N ASN A 238 22.13 8.92 14.30
CA ASN A 238 22.84 10.14 13.93
C ASN A 238 24.28 9.79 13.51
N ILE A 239 24.65 10.19 12.30
CA ILE A 239 25.97 9.94 11.70
C ILE A 239 26.89 11.15 11.98
N THR A 240 26.48 12.34 11.52
CA THR A 240 27.28 13.56 11.66
C THR A 240 26.45 14.81 11.37
N GLY A 241 26.63 15.88 12.13
CA GLY A 241 26.14 17.22 11.75
C GLY A 241 24.66 17.33 11.37
N GLY A 242 23.78 16.48 11.94
CA GLY A 242 22.35 16.45 11.61
C GLY A 242 21.96 15.41 10.54
N LEU A 243 22.93 14.79 9.86
CA LEU A 243 22.71 13.63 8.99
C LEU A 243 22.44 12.39 9.84
N PHE A 244 21.32 11.72 9.60
CA PHE A 244 20.98 10.46 10.24
C PHE A 244 20.57 9.40 9.21
N MET A 245 20.81 8.14 9.58
CA MET A 245 20.26 6.97 8.91
C MET A 245 19.00 6.53 9.61
N ARG A 246 18.02 6.08 8.84
CA ARG A 246 16.75 5.54 9.31
C ARG A 246 16.58 4.11 8.86
N ALA A 247 16.10 3.25 9.73
CA ALA A 247 15.59 1.93 9.38
C ALA A 247 14.21 1.73 10.00
N GLU A 248 13.24 1.31 9.20
CA GLU A 248 11.86 1.11 9.65
C GLU A 248 11.30 -0.22 9.15
N TRP A 249 10.52 -0.87 10.00
CA TRP A 249 9.54 -1.86 9.58
C TRP A 249 8.16 -1.25 9.74
N GLU A 250 7.40 -1.23 8.64
CA GLU A 250 6.07 -0.64 8.59
C GLU A 250 5.05 -1.65 8.07
N TYR A 251 3.97 -1.78 8.83
CA TYR A 251 2.75 -2.48 8.47
C TYR A 251 1.66 -1.47 8.10
N VAL A 252 1.07 -1.64 6.93
CA VAL A 252 -0.07 -0.84 6.46
C VAL A 252 -1.22 -1.78 6.14
N ARG A 253 -2.43 -1.44 6.60
CA ARG A 253 -3.66 -2.10 6.17
C ARG A 253 -4.61 -1.07 5.59
N PHE A 254 -5.03 -1.30 4.36
CA PHE A 254 -6.05 -0.51 3.70
C PHE A 254 -7.42 -1.16 3.87
N THR A 255 -8.41 -0.34 4.24
CA THR A 255 -9.82 -0.74 4.27
C THR A 255 -10.40 -0.38 2.90
N SER A 256 -10.55 -1.37 2.03
CA SER A 256 -11.15 -1.20 0.70
C SER A 256 -12.01 -2.41 0.32
N THR A 257 -12.62 -2.40 -0.86
CA THR A 257 -13.35 -3.56 -1.42
C THR A 257 -12.48 -4.83 -1.50
N VAL A 258 -11.15 -4.67 -1.55
CA VAL A 258 -10.16 -5.74 -1.41
C VAL A 258 -9.34 -5.47 -0.14
N ASP A 259 -9.43 -6.38 0.84
CA ASP A 259 -8.55 -6.35 2.01
C ASP A 259 -7.10 -6.46 1.53
N THR A 260 -6.33 -5.39 1.73
CA THR A 260 -4.93 -5.30 1.30
C THR A 260 -4.04 -4.96 2.48
N THR A 261 -3.09 -5.83 2.77
CA THR A 261 -2.07 -5.61 3.79
C THR A 261 -0.70 -5.50 3.14
N ILE A 262 0.09 -4.52 3.56
CA ILE A 262 1.43 -4.27 3.03
C ILE A 262 2.41 -4.24 4.18
N ASN A 263 3.45 -5.07 4.08
CA ASN A 263 4.56 -5.11 5.03
C ASN A 263 5.82 -4.62 4.31
N THR A 264 6.44 -3.56 4.81
CA THR A 264 7.66 -2.99 4.20
C THR A 264 8.79 -2.88 5.21
N VAL A 265 9.99 -3.24 4.79
CA VAL A 265 11.25 -2.86 5.44
C VAL A 265 11.83 -1.70 4.65
N ARG A 266 12.24 -0.64 5.34
CA ARG A 266 12.69 0.61 4.75
C ARG A 266 14.03 1.02 5.33
N ALA A 267 14.86 1.61 4.48
CA ALA A 267 16.09 2.27 4.85
C ALA A 267 16.10 3.67 4.23
N GLY A 268 16.56 4.66 4.98
CA GLY A 268 16.58 6.04 4.52
C GLY A 268 17.73 6.84 5.09
N LEU A 269 17.98 7.99 4.46
CA LEU A 269 18.91 9.01 4.94
C LEU A 269 18.14 10.32 5.05
N GLY A 270 18.27 10.96 6.20
CA GLY A 270 17.63 12.24 6.48
C GLY A 270 18.60 13.25 7.03
N TYR A 271 18.26 14.52 6.86
CA TYR A 271 18.98 15.64 7.45
C TYR A 271 18.06 16.41 8.37
N LYS A 272 18.55 16.69 9.59
CA LYS A 272 17.85 17.42 10.64
C LYS A 272 18.38 18.86 10.72
N PHE A 273 17.48 19.82 10.76
CA PHE A 273 17.75 21.26 10.88
C PHE A 273 17.61 21.76 12.32
#